data_AF-A0A3S1U5F4-F1
#
_entry.id   AF-A0A3S1U5F4-F1
#
_cell.length_a   1.000
_cell.length_b   1.000
_cell.length_c   1.000
_cell.angle_alpha   90.00
_cell.angle_beta   90.00
_cell.angle_gamma   90.00
#
_symmetry.space_group_name_H-M   'P 1'
#
loop_
_entity.id
_entity.type
_entity.pdbx_description
1 polymer ?
#
loop_
_entity_poly.entity_id
_entity_poly.type
_entity_poly.pdbx_seq_one_letter_code
_entity_poly.pdbx_strand_id
1 'polypeptide(L)'
;MWVATKAAIVVAVLFPAQAFGAEEHGLPGASMSLWWALPFAGLLLSIATGPLLFLHVWEHHYGKIAALWGALVILPLAVAFGVPTATEAVLHALLTEYMSFIILLFALFTISGGILLAGNIHGTPLVNA
;
A
#
# COMPACT_ATOMS: atom_id res chain seq x y z
N MET A 1 39.73 2.21 -26.34
CA MET A 1 38.26 2.36 -26.32
C MET A 1 37.57 1.54 -25.22
N TRP A 2 37.90 0.26 -25.02
CA TRP A 2 37.22 -0.62 -24.04
C TRP A 2 37.47 -0.33 -22.55
N VAL A 3 38.62 0.25 -22.19
CA VAL A 3 38.97 0.52 -20.78
C VAL A 3 38.21 1.74 -20.24
N ALA A 4 37.98 2.76 -21.08
CA ALA A 4 37.24 3.95 -20.70
C ALA A 4 35.77 3.65 -20.39
N THR A 5 35.14 2.73 -21.14
CA THR A 5 33.75 2.29 -20.89
C THR A 5 33.62 1.54 -19.57
N LYS A 6 34.58 0.67 -19.22
CA LYS A 6 34.56 -0.07 -17.94
C LYS A 6 34.77 0.86 -16.75
N ALA A 7 35.68 1.83 -16.85
CA ALA A 7 35.90 2.83 -15.81
C ALA A 7 34.66 3.72 -15.59
N ALA A 8 33.97 4.12 -16.65
CA ALA A 8 32.73 4.91 -16.56
C ALA A 8 31.59 4.14 -15.86
N ILE A 9 31.47 2.82 -16.10
CA ILE A 9 30.47 1.98 -15.42
C ILE A 9 30.79 1.83 -13.92
N VAL A 10 32.07 1.67 -13.56
CA VAL A 10 32.49 1.54 -12.15
C VAL A 10 32.25 2.85 -11.39
N VAL A 11 32.49 4.01 -12.00
CA VAL A 11 32.19 5.32 -11.39
C VAL A 11 30.68 5.51 -11.16
N ALA A 12 29.84 5.09 -12.10
CA ALA A 12 28.37 5.16 -11.97
C ALA A 12 27.79 4.23 -10.89
N VAL A 13 28.47 3.12 -10.59
CA VAL A 13 28.06 2.17 -9.53
C VAL A 13 28.56 2.63 -8.14
N LEU A 14 29.73 3.27 -8.06
CA LEU A 14 30.33 3.68 -6.78
C LEU A 14 29.91 5.08 -6.32
N PHE A 15 29.46 5.93 -7.24
CA PHE A 15 28.79 7.18 -6.94
C PHE A 15 27.38 7.09 -7.47
N PRO A 16 26.39 6.67 -6.67
CA PRO A 16 25.01 6.92 -7.04
C PRO A 16 24.91 8.44 -7.14
N ALA A 17 24.91 8.96 -8.37
CA ALA A 17 24.51 10.33 -8.59
C ALA A 17 23.18 10.45 -7.84
N GLN A 18 23.11 11.35 -6.86
CA GLN A 18 21.84 11.65 -6.24
C GLN A 18 20.95 12.10 -7.40
N ALA A 19 20.08 11.19 -7.83
CA ALA A 19 19.01 11.52 -8.73
C ALA A 19 18.15 12.45 -7.90
N PHE A 20 18.40 13.75 -8.02
CA PHE A 20 17.41 14.75 -7.71
C PHE A 20 16.30 14.51 -8.71
N GLY A 21 15.43 13.54 -8.39
CA GLY A 21 14.09 13.52 -8.92
C GLY A 21 13.51 14.88 -8.57
N ALA A 22 13.38 15.75 -9.56
CA ALA A 22 12.60 16.97 -9.45
C ALA A 22 11.13 16.54 -9.35
N GLU A 23 10.75 16.00 -8.19
CA GLU A 23 9.37 15.66 -7.85
C GLU A 23 8.82 16.79 -6.99
N GLU A 24 8.68 17.98 -7.58
CA GLU A 24 7.97 19.11 -6.97
C GLU A 24 6.44 18.93 -6.97
N HIS A 25 5.92 17.78 -7.46
CA HIS A 25 4.48 17.48 -7.57
C HIS A 25 4.05 16.36 -6.63
N GLY A 26 4.51 16.35 -5.37
CA GLY A 26 4.15 15.31 -4.41
C GLY A 26 4.20 15.76 -2.97
N LEU A 27 3.52 15.01 -2.10
CA LEU A 27 3.63 15.21 -0.65
C LEU A 27 5.09 15.01 -0.22
N PRO A 28 5.66 15.91 0.61
CA PRO A 28 7.05 15.82 1.03
C PRO A 28 7.23 14.78 2.15
N GLY A 29 7.03 13.50 1.83
CA GLY A 29 6.98 12.41 2.81
C GLY A 29 8.21 12.33 3.71
N ALA A 30 9.40 12.70 3.21
CA ALA A 30 10.64 12.72 3.96
C ALA A 30 10.68 13.76 5.10
N SER A 31 9.92 14.85 4.99
CA SER A 31 9.85 15.91 6.01
C SER A 31 8.61 15.81 6.89
N MET A 32 7.68 14.91 6.57
CA MET A 32 6.47 14.70 7.36
C MET A 32 6.79 13.97 8.67
N SER A 33 6.24 14.48 9.77
CA SER A 33 6.37 13.81 11.06
C SER A 33 5.66 12.45 11.07
N LEU A 34 6.18 11.49 11.85
CA LEU A 34 5.52 10.22 12.15
C LEU A 34 4.09 10.37 12.71
N TRP A 35 3.73 11.53 13.28
CA TRP A 35 2.37 11.75 13.78
C TRP A 35 1.29 11.57 12.69
N TRP A 36 1.63 11.75 11.41
CA TRP A 36 0.73 11.49 10.29
C TRP A 36 0.32 10.02 10.15
N ALA A 37 1.07 9.09 10.74
CA ALA A 37 0.73 7.66 10.74
C ALA A 37 -0.30 7.26 11.82
N LEU A 38 -0.67 8.18 12.73
CA LEU A 38 -1.62 7.87 13.81
C LEU A 38 -2.98 7.35 13.31
N PRO A 39 -3.64 7.97 12.31
CA PRO A 39 -4.92 7.46 11.83
C PRO A 39 -4.81 6.05 11.24
N PHE A 40 -3.68 5.72 10.61
CA PHE A 40 -3.41 4.37 10.11
C PHE A 40 -3.27 3.37 11.26
N ALA A 41 -2.47 3.69 12.28
CA ALA A 41 -2.36 2.85 13.48
C ALA A 41 -3.72 2.68 14.18
N GLY A 42 -4.53 3.74 14.25
CA GLY A 42 -5.89 3.71 14.80
C GLY A 42 -6.83 2.79 14.00
N LEU A 43 -6.76 2.84 12.66
CA LEU A 43 -7.49 1.92 11.79
C LEU A 43 -7.06 0.47 12.03
N LEU A 44 -5.76 0.19 12.10
CA LEU A 44 -5.23 -1.16 12.37
C LEU A 44 -5.69 -1.70 13.72
N LEU A 45 -5.63 -0.88 14.77
CA LEU A 45 -6.14 -1.25 16.09
C LEU A 45 -7.65 -1.50 16.06
N SER A 46 -8.40 -0.70 15.30
CA SER A 46 -9.85 -0.87 15.15
C SER A 46 -10.17 -2.21 14.49
N ILE A 47 -9.51 -2.57 13.38
CA ILE A 47 -9.77 -3.84 12.68
C ILE A 47 -9.28 -5.06 13.47
N ALA A 48 -8.23 -4.91 14.28
CA ALA A 48 -7.71 -5.99 15.11
C ALA A 48 -8.61 -6.27 16.34
N THR A 49 -9.11 -5.21 16.99
CA THR A 49 -9.87 -5.32 18.25
C THR A 49 -11.38 -5.34 18.05
N GLY A 50 -11.89 -4.64 17.05
CA GLY A 50 -13.33 -4.45 16.83
C GLY A 50 -14.14 -5.73 16.67
N PRO A 51 -13.73 -6.67 15.79
CA PRO A 51 -14.40 -7.97 15.66
C PRO A 51 -14.42 -8.77 16.96
N LEU A 52 -13.40 -8.62 17.81
CA LEU A 52 -13.23 -9.40 19.04
C LEU A 52 -14.03 -8.84 20.21
N LEU A 53 -14.07 -7.51 20.35
CA LEU A 53 -14.68 -6.84 21.50
C LEU A 53 -16.16 -6.52 21.30
N PHE A 54 -16.59 -6.27 20.06
CA PHE A 54 -17.95 -5.81 19.76
C PHE A 54 -18.41 -6.23 18.35
N LEU A 55 -18.48 -7.55 18.12
CA LEU A 55 -18.80 -8.19 16.83
C LEU A 55 -20.03 -7.59 16.10
N HIS A 56 -21.21 -7.58 16.73
CA HIS A 56 -22.43 -7.09 16.08
C HIS A 56 -22.36 -5.61 15.69
N VAL A 57 -21.72 -4.77 16.53
CA VAL A 57 -21.57 -3.34 16.22
C VAL A 57 -20.56 -3.16 15.09
N TRP A 58 -19.47 -3.92 15.13
CA TRP A 58 -18.40 -3.89 14.14
C TRP A 58 -18.90 -4.21 12.73
N GLU A 59 -19.65 -5.30 12.57
CA GLU A 59 -20.19 -5.73 11.26
C GLU A 59 -21.06 -4.64 10.62
N HIS A 60 -21.86 -3.92 11.41
CA HIS A 60 -22.72 -2.85 10.92
C HIS A 60 -22.00 -1.51 10.71
N HIS A 61 -20.90 -1.25 11.42
CA HIS A 61 -20.26 0.09 11.49
C HIS A 61 -18.83 0.14 10.94
N TYR A 62 -18.26 -0.99 10.51
CA TYR A 62 -16.90 -1.06 9.97
C TYR A 62 -16.64 0.02 8.92
N GLY A 63 -17.54 0.16 7.93
CA GLY A 63 -17.39 1.17 6.88
C GLY A 63 -17.38 2.61 7.41
N LYS A 64 -18.17 2.92 8.46
CA LYS A 64 -18.20 4.25 9.08
C LYS A 64 -16.92 4.53 9.86
N ILE A 65 -16.40 3.52 10.57
CA ILE A 65 -15.14 3.61 11.33
C ILE A 65 -13.96 3.82 10.36
N ALA A 66 -13.92 3.05 9.27
CA ALA A 66 -12.91 3.22 8.23
C ALA A 66 -12.99 4.60 7.56
N ALA A 67 -14.20 5.08 7.26
CA ALA A 67 -14.41 6.42 6.71
C ALA A 67 -13.97 7.53 7.68
N LEU A 68 -14.21 7.38 8.98
CA LEU A 68 -13.74 8.30 10.01
C LEU A 68 -12.21 8.39 10.00
N TRP A 69 -11.51 7.26 10.07
CA TRP A 69 -10.04 7.24 10.03
C TRP A 69 -9.49 7.79 8.70
N GLY A 70 -10.13 7.47 7.57
CA GLY A 70 -9.77 8.03 6.27
C GLY A 70 -9.94 9.54 6.22
N ALA A 71 -11.05 10.07 6.74
CA ALA A 71 -11.28 11.52 6.83
C ALA A 71 -10.26 12.21 7.73
N LEU A 72 -9.83 11.56 8.82
CA LEU A 72 -8.76 12.05 9.70
C LEU A 72 -7.38 12.11 9.04
N VAL A 73 -7.18 11.43 7.90
CA VAL A 73 -5.98 11.63 7.06
C VAL A 73 -6.24 12.72 6.02
N ILE A 74 -7.33 12.59 5.26
CA ILE A 74 -7.59 13.42 4.08
C ILE A 74 -7.85 14.88 4.47
N LEU A 75 -8.63 15.14 5.51
CA LEU A 75 -8.99 16.50 5.91
C LEU A 75 -7.77 17.29 6.41
N PRO A 76 -6.93 16.78 7.34
CA PRO A 76 -5.72 17.49 7.73
C PRO A 76 -4.74 17.65 6.58
N LEU A 77 -4.65 16.67 5.68
CA LEU A 77 -3.81 16.77 4.49
C LEU A 77 -4.26 17.92 3.57
N ALA A 78 -5.56 18.03 3.32
CA ALA A 78 -6.15 19.10 2.52
C ALA A 78 -5.97 20.48 3.16
N VAL A 79 -6.00 20.57 4.49
CA VAL A 79 -5.76 21.82 5.23
C VAL A 79 -4.27 22.20 5.23
N ALA A 80 -3.37 21.24 5.43
CA ALA A 80 -1.93 21.51 5.58
C ALA A 80 -1.20 21.70 4.25
N PHE A 81 -1.59 20.95 3.20
CA PHE A 81 -0.92 20.92 1.91
C PHE A 81 -1.79 21.39 0.74
N GLY A 82 -3.08 21.67 1.00
CA GLY A 82 -4.03 22.15 0.00
C GLY A 82 -4.89 21.04 -0.60
N VAL A 83 -6.11 21.43 -1.02
CA VAL A 83 -7.09 20.52 -1.64
C VAL A 83 -6.57 19.84 -2.92
N PRO A 84 -5.88 20.54 -3.86
CA PRO A 84 -5.38 19.90 -5.07
C PRO A 84 -4.38 18.78 -4.78
N THR A 85 -3.38 19.04 -3.93
CA THR A 85 -2.36 18.05 -3.54
C THR A 85 -2.95 16.88 -2.78
N ALA A 86 -3.89 17.13 -1.85
CA ALA A 86 -4.57 16.05 -1.15
C ALA A 86 -5.42 15.18 -2.11
N THR A 87 -6.09 15.80 -3.07
CA THR A 87 -6.90 15.10 -4.08
C THR A 87 -6.01 14.26 -4.99
N GLU A 88 -4.90 14.81 -5.46
CA GLU A 88 -3.91 14.07 -6.24
C GLU A 88 -3.40 12.85 -5.48
N ALA A 89 -2.98 13.03 -4.22
CA ALA A 89 -2.49 11.93 -3.40
C ALA A 89 -3.52 10.82 -3.21
N VAL A 90 -4.79 11.18 -2.97
CA VAL A 90 -5.90 10.21 -2.84
C VAL A 90 -6.17 9.51 -4.17
N LEU A 91 -6.23 10.25 -5.28
CA LEU A 91 -6.46 9.66 -6.60
C LEU A 91 -5.32 8.75 -7.03
N HIS A 92 -4.08 9.14 -6.76
CA HIS A 92 -2.91 8.29 -6.99
C HIS A 92 -3.06 6.99 -6.18
N ALA A 93 -3.24 7.07 -4.85
CA ALA A 93 -3.42 5.89 -4.01
C ALA A 93 -4.58 4.98 -4.47
N LEU A 94 -5.70 5.54 -4.94
CA LEU A 94 -6.85 4.75 -5.41
C LEU A 94 -6.61 4.13 -6.78
N LEU A 95 -6.04 4.87 -7.73
CA LEU A 95 -5.95 4.48 -9.13
C LEU A 95 -4.67 3.72 -9.46
N THR A 96 -3.52 4.09 -8.89
CA THR A 96 -2.25 3.42 -9.18
C THR A 96 -2.01 2.27 -8.22
N GLU A 97 -2.27 2.45 -6.93
CA GLU A 97 -1.98 1.41 -5.93
C GLU A 97 -3.16 0.44 -5.76
N TYR A 98 -4.32 0.95 -5.33
CA TYR A 98 -5.45 0.11 -4.98
C TYR A 98 -6.07 -0.60 -6.19
N MET A 99 -6.31 0.11 -7.30
CA MET A 99 -6.84 -0.50 -8.52
C MET A 99 -5.89 -1.57 -9.07
N SER A 100 -4.58 -1.28 -9.12
CA SER A 100 -3.57 -2.23 -9.58
C SER A 100 -3.54 -3.49 -8.71
N PHE A 101 -3.63 -3.33 -7.39
CA PHE A 101 -3.74 -4.44 -6.46
C PHE A 101 -4.99 -5.29 -6.72
N ILE A 102 -6.16 -4.67 -6.92
CA ILE A 102 -7.40 -5.38 -7.24
C ILE A 102 -7.29 -6.14 -8.57
N ILE A 103 -6.68 -5.55 -9.59
CA ILE A 103 -6.44 -6.21 -10.89
C ILE A 103 -5.53 -7.43 -10.70
N LEU A 104 -4.48 -7.31 -9.90
CA LEU A 104 -3.57 -8.41 -9.59
C LEU A 104 -4.30 -9.53 -8.84
N LEU A 105 -5.10 -9.20 -7.84
CA LEU A 105 -5.92 -10.19 -7.11
C LEU A 105 -6.92 -10.88 -8.05
N PHE A 106 -7.53 -10.13 -8.95
CA PHE A 106 -8.47 -10.68 -9.93
C PHE A 106 -7.79 -11.64 -10.90
N ALA A 107 -6.60 -11.29 -11.39
CA ALA A 107 -5.80 -12.18 -12.24
C ALA A 107 -5.40 -13.46 -11.48
N LEU A 108 -4.95 -13.34 -10.23
CA LEU A 108 -4.62 -14.48 -9.40
C LEU A 108 -5.82 -15.40 -9.20
N PHE A 109 -6.97 -14.84 -8.83
CA PHE A 109 -8.22 -15.58 -8.67
C PHE A 109 -8.61 -16.34 -9.95
N THR A 110 -8.48 -15.71 -11.12
CA THR A 110 -8.82 -16.33 -12.40
C THR A 110 -7.90 -17.51 -12.73
N ILE A 111 -6.60 -17.34 -12.51
CA ILE A 111 -5.60 -18.37 -12.82
C ILE A 111 -5.64 -19.52 -11.81
N SER A 112 -5.78 -19.24 -10.51
CA SER A 112 -5.78 -20.25 -9.46
C SER A 112 -7.14 -20.88 -9.17
N GLY A 113 -8.24 -20.14 -9.38
CA GLY A 113 -9.60 -20.55 -9.01
C GLY A 113 -10.18 -21.69 -9.85
N GLY A 114 -9.61 -21.97 -11.03
CA GLY A 114 -10.03 -23.07 -11.92
C GLY A 114 -9.28 -24.39 -11.70
N ILE A 115 -8.33 -24.46 -10.76
CA ILE A 115 -7.51 -25.65 -10.54
C ILE A 115 -8.28 -26.65 -9.66
N LEU A 116 -8.96 -27.61 -10.28
CA LEU A 116 -9.55 -28.77 -9.58
C LEU A 116 -8.45 -29.83 -9.34
N LEU A 117 -7.97 -29.92 -8.10
CA LEU A 117 -7.07 -30.99 -7.69
C LEU A 117 -7.89 -32.20 -7.22
N ALA A 118 -8.11 -33.16 -8.12
CA ALA A 118 -8.87 -34.39 -7.84
C ALA A 118 -7.94 -35.61 -7.70
N GLY A 119 -8.12 -36.39 -6.62
CA GLY A 119 -7.36 -37.61 -6.34
C GLY A 119 -7.54 -38.11 -4.90
N ASN A 120 -6.99 -39.28 -4.56
CA ASN A 120 -6.99 -39.81 -3.19
C ASN A 120 -5.87 -39.18 -2.35
N ILE A 121 -5.95 -37.86 -2.16
CA ILE A 121 -4.92 -37.09 -1.43
C ILE A 121 -5.09 -37.39 0.06
N HIS A 122 -4.18 -38.18 0.62
CA HIS A 122 -4.14 -38.42 2.05
C HIS A 122 -3.72 -37.15 2.77
N GLY A 123 -4.62 -36.56 3.56
CA GLY A 123 -4.34 -35.40 4.39
C GLY A 123 -3.37 -35.73 5.52
N THR A 124 -2.07 -35.75 5.21
CA THR A 124 -1.00 -35.79 6.22
C THR A 124 -0.14 -34.53 6.07
N PRO A 125 0.51 -34.04 7.15
CA PRO A 125 1.34 -32.84 7.10
C PRO A 125 2.43 -32.88 6.02
N LEU A 126 2.89 -34.07 5.63
CA LEU A 126 3.89 -34.28 4.57
C LEU A 126 3.38 -33.97 3.15
N VAL A 127 2.06 -33.97 2.95
CA VAL A 127 1.43 -33.71 1.64
C VAL A 127 0.96 -32.25 1.52
N ASN A 128 1.15 -31.45 2.57
CA ASN A 128 0.86 -30.02 2.62
C ASN A 128 2.14 -29.20 2.42
N ALA A 129 2.84 -29.44 1.32
CA ALA A 129 4.01 -28.70 0.88
C ALA A 129 3.75 -28.08 -0.50
#